data_AF-A0A941LMX1-F1
#
_entry.id   AF-A0A941LMX1-F1
#
_cell.length_a   1.000
_cell.length_b   1.000
_cell.length_c   1.000
_cell.angle_alpha   90.00
_cell.angle_beta   90.00
_cell.angle_gamma   90.00
#
_symmetry.space_group_name_H-M   'P 1'
#
loop_
_entity.id
_entity.type
_entity.pdbx_description
1 polymer ?
#
loop_
_entity_poly.entity_id
_entity_poly.type
_entity_poly.pdbx_seq_one_letter_code
_entity_poly.pdbx_strand_id
1 'polypeptide(L)'
;MFRSLMLFLATFFLISSAYADGGHDHHAIPTLKKQVGSKIAYGENTATLTFGPIDLPTGHGEGDMGDSMPRFYFQLPEDKYLIGFKSALSTVEGKELPRNYLHHILMINNSQPSISCPGEPLFFGGAGLEMAETHFPEGYGVKLEKNDKLMTVVAFYHGAPPTKNVIATFTMYFAPKAKPVQAMNIYQVGVNIVCFTKFGDRPSDQTDEGIEIRHGVQVHTAPLKFSASGCVKFAYPHGHDELLMIALENKTKKQTLLRTVPDVERDGTLREFLPHQVYRDPQGFPISKDDDYEMVMVHHHPLQKTELQHGMGNYLLYMTPGACPAQSASVTQ
;
A
#
# COMPACT_ATOMS: atom_id res chain seq x y z
N MET A 1 -12.17 -66.98 -54.32
CA MET A 1 -11.69 -65.98 -55.30
C MET A 1 -11.49 -64.65 -54.58
N PHE A 2 -10.28 -64.08 -54.69
CA PHE A 2 -9.81 -62.73 -54.27
C PHE A 2 -10.05 -62.30 -52.81
N ARG A 3 -9.04 -62.33 -51.92
CA ARG A 3 -7.96 -61.31 -51.72
C ARG A 3 -8.49 -59.90 -51.41
N SER A 4 -8.39 -59.48 -50.15
CA SER A 4 -7.57 -58.31 -49.81
C SER A 4 -7.26 -58.20 -48.32
N LEU A 5 -6.01 -57.83 -48.10
CA LEU A 5 -5.25 -57.65 -46.89
C LEU A 5 -5.24 -56.14 -46.61
N MET A 6 -5.56 -55.70 -45.39
CA MET A 6 -5.09 -54.40 -44.90
C MET A 6 -4.62 -54.53 -43.46
N LEU A 7 -3.30 -54.61 -43.34
CA LEU A 7 -2.55 -54.27 -42.14
C LEU A 7 -2.86 -52.81 -41.78
N PHE A 8 -3.23 -52.54 -40.52
CA PHE A 8 -2.93 -51.25 -39.90
C PHE A 8 -1.87 -51.46 -38.82
N LEU A 9 -0.78 -50.75 -39.05
CA LEU A 9 0.50 -50.76 -38.35
C LEU A 9 0.33 -50.13 -36.96
N ALA A 10 0.61 -50.88 -35.90
CA ALA A 10 0.75 -50.36 -34.55
C ALA A 10 2.19 -49.84 -34.35
N THR A 11 2.40 -48.53 -34.50
CA THR A 11 3.63 -47.86 -34.08
C THR A 11 3.44 -47.26 -32.70
N PHE A 12 3.88 -47.98 -31.67
CA PHE A 12 4.16 -47.41 -30.35
C PHE A 12 5.39 -46.50 -30.46
N PHE A 13 5.17 -45.19 -30.47
CA PHE A 13 6.24 -44.23 -30.20
C PHE A 13 6.46 -44.14 -28.69
N LEU A 14 7.62 -44.61 -28.25
CA LEU A 14 8.23 -44.25 -26.97
C LEU A 14 8.57 -42.76 -27.04
N ILE A 15 7.71 -41.91 -26.46
CA ILE A 15 8.04 -40.51 -26.24
C ILE A 15 8.64 -40.43 -24.84
N SER A 16 9.95 -40.21 -24.81
CA SER A 16 10.73 -39.84 -23.64
C SER A 16 10.01 -38.74 -22.86
N SER A 17 9.88 -38.91 -21.55
CA SER A 17 9.47 -37.86 -20.62
C SER A 17 10.47 -36.72 -20.70
N ALA A 18 10.20 -35.75 -21.57
CA ALA A 18 10.83 -34.45 -21.49
C ALA A 18 10.35 -33.84 -20.18
N TYR A 19 11.27 -33.69 -19.23
CA TYR A 19 11.10 -32.76 -18.13
C TYR A 19 10.84 -31.39 -18.75
N ALA A 20 9.57 -31.00 -18.80
CA ALA A 20 9.20 -29.63 -19.05
C ALA A 20 9.69 -28.85 -17.84
N ASP A 21 10.82 -28.17 -18.02
CA ASP A 21 11.31 -27.15 -17.11
C ASP A 21 10.21 -26.08 -17.05
N GLY A 22 9.42 -26.14 -15.98
CA GLY A 22 8.32 -25.23 -15.72
C GLY A 22 8.90 -23.84 -15.52
N GLY A 23 8.88 -23.03 -16.59
CA GLY A 23 9.24 -21.63 -16.54
C GLY A 23 8.42 -20.94 -15.47
N HIS A 24 9.09 -20.63 -14.36
CA HIS A 24 8.58 -19.70 -13.37
C HIS A 24 8.58 -18.32 -14.02
N ASP A 25 7.43 -17.89 -14.53
CA ASP A 25 7.18 -16.47 -14.76
C ASP A 25 7.25 -15.78 -13.40
N HIS A 26 8.44 -15.31 -13.06
CA HIS A 26 8.63 -14.33 -12.03
C HIS A 26 7.69 -13.17 -12.38
N HIS A 27 6.68 -12.91 -11.54
CA HIS A 27 5.83 -11.74 -11.64
C HIS A 27 6.73 -10.50 -11.66
N ALA A 28 7.10 -10.06 -12.86
CA ALA A 28 7.91 -8.90 -13.06
C ALA A 28 7.00 -7.72 -12.73
N ILE A 29 7.35 -6.98 -11.69
CA ILE A 29 6.66 -5.74 -11.34
C ILE A 29 6.68 -4.86 -12.62
N PRO A 30 5.56 -4.30 -13.12
CA PRO A 30 5.52 -3.69 -14.47
C PRO A 30 6.27 -2.35 -14.53
N THR A 31 6.97 -2.03 -15.63
CA THR A 31 8.12 -1.07 -15.62
C THR A 31 8.06 0.00 -16.72
N LEU A 32 8.25 1.28 -16.36
CA LEU A 32 8.45 2.37 -17.33
C LEU A 32 9.71 2.20 -18.19
N LYS A 33 9.55 2.42 -19.50
CA LYS A 33 10.65 2.49 -20.48
C LYS A 33 11.50 3.77 -20.39
N LYS A 34 11.02 4.83 -19.71
CA LYS A 34 11.74 6.11 -19.56
C LYS A 34 11.78 6.51 -18.09
N GLN A 35 12.96 6.42 -17.47
CA GLN A 35 13.16 6.88 -16.10
C GLN A 35 12.93 8.39 -15.99
N VAL A 36 12.07 8.77 -15.05
CA VAL A 36 11.92 10.16 -14.63
C VAL A 36 13.13 10.57 -13.79
N GLY A 37 13.58 11.82 -13.92
CA GLY A 37 14.59 12.39 -13.04
C GLY A 37 14.19 12.20 -11.57
N SER A 38 14.94 11.36 -10.85
CA SER A 38 14.67 11.03 -9.46
C SER A 38 15.94 11.23 -8.65
N LYS A 39 15.82 11.87 -7.49
CA LYS A 39 16.96 12.15 -6.61
C LYS A 39 16.57 12.07 -5.14
N ILE A 40 17.58 11.89 -4.29
CA ILE A 40 17.45 11.97 -2.84
C ILE A 40 18.42 13.03 -2.30
N ALA A 41 17.94 13.84 -1.38
CA ALA A 41 18.75 14.77 -0.59
C ALA A 41 18.71 14.35 0.88
N TYR A 42 19.88 14.15 1.47
CA TYR A 42 20.03 13.80 2.89
C TYR A 42 20.26 15.05 3.73
N GLY A 43 19.43 15.22 4.76
CA GLY A 43 19.68 16.14 5.88
C GLY A 43 20.20 15.39 7.10
N GLU A 44 20.34 16.09 8.23
CA GLU A 44 20.80 15.49 9.49
C GLU A 44 19.84 14.38 9.97
N ASN A 45 18.55 14.72 10.05
CA ASN A 45 17.47 13.87 10.53
C ASN A 45 16.34 13.75 9.50
N THR A 46 16.64 14.01 8.23
CA THR A 46 15.66 13.91 7.14
C THR A 46 16.28 13.31 5.89
N ALA A 47 15.44 12.74 5.03
CA ALA A 47 15.80 12.48 3.64
C ALA A 47 14.61 12.84 2.76
N THR A 48 14.84 13.62 1.72
CA THR A 48 13.80 14.05 0.77
C THR A 48 14.05 13.42 -0.59
N LEU A 49 13.12 12.59 -1.01
CA LEU A 49 13.03 12.07 -2.36
C LEU A 49 12.30 13.07 -3.23
N THR A 50 12.77 13.26 -4.47
CA THR A 50 12.14 14.11 -5.47
C THR A 50 12.02 13.34 -6.77
N PHE A 51 10.83 13.35 -7.36
CA PHE A 51 10.49 12.73 -8.63
C PHE A 51 9.99 13.80 -9.58
N GLY A 52 10.51 13.81 -10.79
CA GLY A 52 10.14 14.74 -11.85
C GLY A 52 11.26 15.67 -12.29
N PRO A 53 10.99 16.59 -13.23
CA PRO A 53 9.66 16.93 -13.76
C PRO A 53 9.00 15.81 -14.59
N ILE A 54 7.66 15.73 -14.51
CA ILE A 54 6.80 14.83 -15.30
C ILE A 54 5.66 15.65 -15.89
N ASP A 55 5.31 15.39 -17.15
CA ASP A 55 4.08 15.92 -17.74
C ASP A 55 2.94 14.91 -17.56
N LEU A 56 1.80 15.38 -17.07
CA LEU A 56 0.57 14.61 -16.90
C LEU A 56 -0.41 14.87 -18.06
N PRO A 57 -1.27 13.89 -18.41
CA PRO A 57 -1.27 12.53 -17.88
C PRO A 57 -0.02 11.76 -18.34
N THR A 58 0.54 10.93 -17.45
CA THR A 58 1.50 9.91 -17.88
C THR A 58 0.76 9.01 -18.85
N GLY A 59 1.27 8.78 -20.06
CA GLY A 59 0.61 7.84 -20.98
C GLY A 59 0.70 6.41 -20.43
N HIS A 60 -0.42 5.70 -20.35
CA HIS A 60 -0.47 4.27 -20.02
C HIS A 60 -0.92 3.51 -21.28
N GLY A 61 -0.36 2.33 -21.53
CA GLY A 61 -1.00 1.36 -22.43
C GLY A 61 -2.32 0.88 -21.83
N GLU A 62 -3.20 0.30 -22.64
CA GLU A 62 -4.52 -0.18 -22.20
C GLU A 62 -4.42 -1.09 -20.95
N GLY A 63 -4.74 -0.53 -19.78
CA GLY A 63 -5.10 -1.30 -18.58
C GLY A 63 -4.01 -1.71 -17.59
N ASP A 64 -2.75 -1.26 -17.69
CA ASP A 64 -1.73 -1.58 -16.67
C ASP A 64 -1.06 -0.31 -16.10
N MET A 65 -1.42 0.03 -14.86
CA MET A 65 -0.81 1.13 -14.11
C MET A 65 0.68 0.89 -13.86
N GLY A 66 1.10 -0.37 -13.69
CA GLY A 66 2.45 -0.70 -13.30
C GLY A 66 3.50 -0.17 -14.28
N ASP A 67 3.20 -0.26 -15.58
CA ASP A 67 4.13 0.11 -16.65
C ASP A 67 4.44 1.61 -16.71
N SER A 68 3.75 2.41 -15.91
CA SER A 68 3.87 3.87 -15.88
C SER A 68 4.48 4.45 -14.60
N MET A 69 4.81 3.61 -13.61
CA MET A 69 5.19 4.09 -12.28
C MET A 69 6.70 4.37 -12.19
N PRO A 70 7.16 5.62 -11.98
CA PRO A 70 8.57 5.89 -11.76
C PRO A 70 9.06 5.16 -10.51
N ARG A 71 10.18 4.45 -10.67
CA ARG A 71 10.87 3.79 -9.58
C ARG A 71 12.20 4.45 -9.28
N PHE A 72 12.53 4.54 -8.01
CA PHE A 72 13.82 5.02 -7.57
C PHE A 72 14.38 4.13 -6.47
N TYR A 73 15.55 3.57 -6.71
CA TYR A 73 16.27 2.75 -5.74
C TYR A 73 17.28 3.63 -4.99
N PHE A 74 17.33 3.47 -3.67
CA PHE A 74 18.24 4.23 -2.82
C PHE A 74 18.66 3.41 -1.61
N GLN A 75 19.68 3.90 -0.90
CA GLN A 75 20.16 3.35 0.36
C GLN A 75 20.46 4.49 1.32
N LEU A 76 20.23 4.28 2.61
CA LEU A 76 20.58 5.26 3.63
C LEU A 76 22.09 5.28 3.86
N PRO A 77 22.69 6.43 4.24
CA PRO A 77 24.12 6.51 4.52
C PRO A 77 24.53 5.77 5.82
N GLU A 78 23.58 5.55 6.72
CA GLU A 78 23.71 4.87 8.01
C GLU A 78 22.36 4.30 8.45
N ASP A 79 22.36 3.46 9.48
CA ASP A 79 21.13 2.96 10.10
C ASP A 79 20.32 4.12 10.69
N LYS A 80 19.02 4.13 10.43
CA LYS A 80 18.10 5.17 10.93
C LYS A 80 16.79 4.55 11.43
N TYR A 81 16.08 5.31 12.24
CA TYR A 81 14.69 5.01 12.59
C TYR A 81 13.79 6.05 11.94
N LEU A 82 12.94 5.62 11.01
CA LEU A 82 11.87 6.44 10.46
C LEU A 82 10.85 6.71 11.56
N ILE A 83 10.57 7.98 11.84
CA ILE A 83 9.63 8.44 12.87
C ILE A 83 8.42 9.18 12.30
N GLY A 84 8.35 9.30 10.97
CA GLY A 84 7.31 10.01 10.27
C GLY A 84 7.68 10.26 8.82
N PHE A 85 6.72 10.76 8.05
CA PHE A 85 6.93 11.12 6.66
C PHE A 85 5.89 12.15 6.18
N LYS A 86 6.17 12.75 5.02
CA LYS A 86 5.30 13.69 4.33
C LYS A 86 5.45 13.54 2.82
N SER A 87 4.34 13.54 2.08
CA SER A 87 4.35 13.70 0.63
C SER A 87 3.91 15.10 0.22
N ALA A 88 4.38 15.58 -0.92
CA ALA A 88 3.91 16.83 -1.51
C ALA A 88 3.96 16.78 -3.05
N LEU A 89 3.06 17.53 -3.69
CA LEU A 89 2.97 17.69 -5.13
C LEU A 89 3.06 19.16 -5.50
N SER A 90 3.87 19.48 -6.50
CA SER A 90 4.03 20.84 -7.00
C SER A 90 4.41 20.84 -8.47
N THR A 91 4.44 21.99 -9.11
CA THR A 91 5.18 22.17 -10.38
C THR A 91 6.63 22.56 -10.10
N VAL A 92 7.52 22.52 -11.10
CA VAL A 92 8.92 23.00 -10.95
C VAL A 92 9.02 24.47 -10.53
N GLU A 93 7.99 25.27 -10.82
CA GLU A 93 7.88 26.67 -10.39
C GLU A 93 7.41 26.81 -8.92
N GLY A 94 7.16 25.70 -8.23
CA GLY A 94 6.76 25.66 -6.82
C GLY A 94 5.26 25.83 -6.58
N LYS A 95 4.42 25.79 -7.61
CA LYS A 95 2.96 25.84 -7.43
C LYS A 95 2.47 24.51 -6.87
N GLU A 96 1.88 24.52 -5.68
CA GLU A 96 1.23 23.33 -5.11
C GLU A 96 0.11 22.81 -6.01
N LEU A 97 0.03 21.49 -6.13
CA LEU A 97 -0.99 20.82 -6.92
C LEU A 97 -2.05 20.18 -6.02
N PRO A 98 -3.30 20.04 -6.52
CA PRO A 98 -4.34 19.29 -5.83
C PRO A 98 -3.88 17.87 -5.46
N ARG A 99 -4.29 17.38 -4.28
CA ARG A 99 -3.83 16.09 -3.76
C ARG A 99 -4.26 14.90 -4.62
N ASN A 100 -5.39 15.02 -5.30
CA ASN A 100 -5.92 14.02 -6.23
C ASN A 100 -5.05 13.84 -7.50
N TYR A 101 -3.92 14.53 -7.63
CA TYR A 101 -2.92 14.22 -8.66
C TYR A 101 -2.06 13.00 -8.27
N LEU A 102 -1.95 12.69 -6.98
CA LEU A 102 -1.18 11.54 -6.50
C LEU A 102 -2.12 10.36 -6.30
N HIS A 103 -1.87 9.27 -7.01
CA HIS A 103 -2.54 8.00 -6.74
C HIS A 103 -1.82 7.30 -5.58
N HIS A 104 -0.51 7.07 -5.71
CA HIS A 104 0.34 6.57 -4.63
C HIS A 104 1.78 7.05 -4.71
N ILE A 105 2.44 7.15 -3.56
CA ILE A 105 3.88 7.08 -3.39
C ILE A 105 4.16 5.98 -2.37
N LEU A 106 4.80 4.91 -2.82
CA LEU A 106 5.02 3.72 -2.02
C LEU A 106 6.49 3.58 -1.65
N MET A 107 6.79 3.36 -0.38
CA MET A 107 8.14 3.11 0.13
C MET A 107 8.31 1.63 0.47
N ILE A 108 9.25 0.98 -0.20
CA ILE A 108 9.44 -0.47 -0.18
C ILE A 108 10.87 -0.79 0.23
N ASN A 109 11.02 -1.76 1.14
CA ASN A 109 12.30 -2.32 1.53
C ASN A 109 12.43 -3.73 0.95
N ASN A 110 13.24 -3.87 -0.10
CA ASN A 110 13.45 -5.15 -0.80
C ASN A 110 14.37 -6.11 -0.04
N SER A 111 14.96 -5.67 1.07
CA SER A 111 15.79 -6.53 1.93
C SER A 111 14.98 -7.25 3.00
N GLN A 112 13.73 -6.84 3.24
CA GLN A 112 12.89 -7.38 4.31
C GLN A 112 11.58 -7.93 3.73
N PRO A 113 11.10 -9.10 4.20
CA PRO A 113 9.82 -9.64 3.76
C PRO A 113 8.65 -8.91 4.43
N SER A 114 7.55 -8.79 3.72
CA SER A 114 6.26 -8.37 4.27
C SER A 114 5.67 -9.46 5.16
N ILE A 115 5.25 -9.07 6.37
CA ILE A 115 4.59 -9.99 7.32
C ILE A 115 3.12 -10.25 6.90
N SER A 116 2.50 -9.28 6.19
CA SER A 116 1.11 -9.35 5.75
C SER A 116 0.93 -9.96 4.36
N CYS A 117 1.94 -9.88 3.48
CA CYS A 117 1.94 -10.49 2.15
C CYS A 117 3.19 -11.40 2.01
N PRO A 118 3.12 -12.68 2.41
CA PRO A 118 4.26 -13.58 2.31
C PRO A 118 4.80 -13.69 0.88
N GLY A 119 6.12 -13.58 0.72
CA GLY A 119 6.79 -13.60 -0.59
C GLY A 119 7.02 -12.23 -1.22
N GLU A 120 6.53 -11.15 -0.59
CA GLU A 120 6.67 -9.78 -1.08
C GLU A 120 7.61 -8.95 -0.21
N PRO A 121 8.21 -7.87 -0.77
CA PRO A 121 9.03 -6.95 0.02
C PRO A 121 8.19 -6.14 1.00
N LEU A 122 8.82 -5.65 2.06
CA LEU A 122 8.15 -4.85 3.09
C LEU A 122 7.76 -3.47 2.55
N PHE A 123 6.47 -3.19 2.52
CA PHE A 123 5.95 -1.83 2.39
C PHE A 123 6.04 -1.12 3.74
N PHE A 124 6.89 -0.10 3.87
CA PHE A 124 7.21 0.52 5.16
C PHE A 124 6.59 1.90 5.39
N GLY A 125 6.00 2.48 4.35
CA GLY A 125 5.32 3.76 4.43
C GLY A 125 4.95 4.25 3.04
N GLY A 126 4.07 5.22 2.98
CA GLY A 126 3.62 5.75 1.71
C GLY A 126 2.45 6.68 1.92
N ALA A 127 2.01 7.29 0.83
CA ALA A 127 0.80 8.08 0.82
C ALA A 127 0.11 7.92 -0.54
N GLY A 128 -1.21 7.97 -0.58
CA GLY A 128 -1.97 8.33 -1.76
C GLY A 128 -2.40 9.78 -1.70
N LEU A 129 -3.59 10.03 -2.23
CA LEU A 129 -4.24 11.34 -2.26
C LEU A 129 -4.43 11.95 -0.86
N GLU A 130 -4.38 11.15 0.22
CA GLU A 130 -4.54 11.70 1.56
C GLU A 130 -3.39 12.62 1.97
N MET A 131 -2.16 12.38 1.48
CA MET A 131 -0.96 13.23 1.62
C MET A 131 -0.73 13.85 3.03
N ALA A 132 -1.18 13.17 4.08
CA ALA A 132 -1.15 13.72 5.43
C ALA A 132 0.28 13.64 6.00
N GLU A 133 0.79 14.76 6.50
CA GLU A 133 2.05 14.77 7.23
C GLU A 133 1.91 13.93 8.50
N THR A 134 2.75 12.90 8.61
CA THR A 134 2.60 11.83 9.57
C THR A 134 3.78 11.76 10.51
N HIS A 135 3.49 11.61 11.81
CA HIS A 135 4.49 11.38 12.86
C HIS A 135 4.04 10.24 13.76
N PHE A 136 4.92 9.28 13.99
CA PHE A 136 4.67 8.16 14.90
C PHE A 136 4.65 8.64 16.36
N PRO A 137 4.07 7.87 17.30
CA PRO A 137 4.17 8.17 18.72
C PRO A 137 5.63 8.34 19.16
N GLU A 138 5.90 9.26 20.09
CA GLU A 138 7.27 9.52 20.55
C GLU A 138 7.93 8.24 21.10
N GLY A 139 9.21 8.05 20.76
CA GLY A 139 9.97 6.87 21.16
C GLY A 139 9.76 5.64 20.27
N TYR A 140 8.93 5.72 19.22
CA TYR A 140 8.70 4.62 18.29
C TYR A 140 9.10 4.97 16.86
N GLY A 141 9.61 3.98 16.13
CA GLY A 141 10.01 4.17 14.74
C GLY A 141 10.21 2.87 13.98
N VAL A 142 10.27 2.96 12.66
CA VAL A 142 10.62 1.83 11.79
C VAL A 142 12.12 1.82 11.57
N LYS A 143 12.77 0.72 11.91
CA LYS A 143 14.21 0.57 11.70
C LYS A 143 14.49 0.35 10.21
N LEU A 144 15.35 1.17 9.63
CA LEU A 144 15.88 1.04 8.28
C LEU A 144 17.40 0.95 8.34
N GLU A 145 17.96 -0.11 7.79
CA GLU A 145 19.40 -0.38 7.87
C GLU A 145 20.13 0.24 6.67
N LYS A 146 21.38 0.66 6.87
CA LYS A 146 22.22 1.27 5.83
C LYS A 146 22.25 0.45 4.53
N ASN A 147 22.32 -0.87 4.67
CA ASN A 147 22.48 -1.80 3.56
C ASN A 147 21.14 -2.29 2.98
N ASP A 148 20.01 -1.79 3.48
CA ASP A 148 18.71 -2.12 2.93
C ASP A 148 18.58 -1.65 1.47
N LYS A 149 17.94 -2.48 0.64
CA LYS A 149 17.65 -2.17 -0.76
C LYS A 149 16.30 -1.43 -0.83
N LEU A 150 16.32 -0.14 -0.54
CA LEU A 150 15.11 0.67 -0.51
C LEU A 150 14.69 1.08 -1.93
N MET A 151 13.39 1.15 -2.14
CA MET A 151 12.77 1.53 -3.38
C MET A 151 11.57 2.43 -3.09
N THR A 152 11.36 3.41 -3.96
CA THR A 152 10.13 4.17 -4.02
C THR A 152 9.47 3.97 -5.37
N VAL A 153 8.14 3.85 -5.36
CA VAL A 153 7.29 3.76 -6.56
C VAL A 153 6.29 4.90 -6.51
N VAL A 154 6.11 5.65 -7.59
CA VAL A 154 5.13 6.74 -7.66
C VAL A 154 4.10 6.43 -8.74
N ALA A 155 2.83 6.60 -8.42
CA ALA A 155 1.70 6.54 -9.32
C ALA A 155 0.96 7.87 -9.28
N PHE A 156 0.70 8.46 -10.44
CA PHE A 156 -0.14 9.64 -10.57
C PHE A 156 -1.55 9.23 -10.95
N TYR A 157 -2.54 10.04 -10.57
CA TYR A 157 -3.93 9.76 -10.87
C TYR A 157 -4.24 9.96 -12.36
N HIS A 158 -4.91 8.99 -12.99
CA HIS A 158 -5.21 9.01 -14.43
C HIS A 158 -6.12 10.16 -14.85
N GLY A 159 -7.05 10.55 -13.97
CA GLY A 159 -7.98 11.65 -14.22
C GLY A 159 -7.39 13.04 -13.96
N ALA A 160 -6.10 13.16 -13.61
CA ALA A 160 -5.48 14.44 -13.36
C ALA A 160 -5.49 15.31 -14.64
N PRO A 161 -5.90 16.59 -14.55
CA PRO A 161 -5.86 17.50 -15.70
C PRO A 161 -4.46 17.59 -16.31
N PRO A 162 -4.34 17.73 -17.65
CA PRO A 162 -3.05 17.89 -18.30
C PRO A 162 -2.21 19.00 -17.65
N THR A 163 -1.06 18.64 -17.10
CA THR A 163 -0.24 19.54 -16.28
C THR A 163 1.23 19.26 -16.53
N LYS A 164 1.99 20.31 -16.81
CA LYS A 164 3.41 20.19 -17.12
C LYS A 164 4.28 20.29 -15.88
N ASN A 165 5.47 19.69 -15.96
CA ASN A 165 6.55 19.86 -14.99
C ASN A 165 6.15 19.53 -13.55
N VAL A 166 5.35 18.49 -13.35
CA VAL A 166 4.94 18.00 -12.03
C VAL A 166 6.12 17.41 -11.30
N ILE A 167 6.24 17.77 -10.02
CA ILE A 167 7.21 17.29 -9.04
C ILE A 167 6.45 16.64 -7.90
N ALA A 168 6.79 15.38 -7.60
CA ALA A 168 6.38 14.71 -6.37
C ALA A 168 7.57 14.61 -5.41
N THR A 169 7.30 14.80 -4.12
CA THR A 169 8.31 14.63 -3.08
C THR A 169 7.84 13.71 -1.97
N PHE A 170 8.78 13.01 -1.36
CA PHE A 170 8.56 12.23 -0.14
C PHE A 170 9.67 12.53 0.86
N THR A 171 9.31 13.18 1.96
CA THR A 171 10.22 13.50 3.04
C THR A 171 10.08 12.45 4.13
N MET A 172 11.18 11.77 4.44
CA MET A 172 11.31 10.90 5.60
C MET A 172 11.88 11.70 6.77
N TYR A 173 11.27 11.56 7.95
CA TYR A 173 11.79 12.08 9.20
C TYR A 173 12.46 10.96 9.99
N PHE A 174 13.69 11.18 10.45
CA PHE A 174 14.46 10.21 11.21
C PHE A 174 14.67 10.66 12.65
N ALA A 175 14.73 9.68 13.56
CA ALA A 175 15.09 9.96 14.94
C ALA A 175 16.53 10.48 15.06
N PRO A 176 16.78 11.48 15.92
CA PRO A 176 18.14 11.87 16.29
C PRO A 176 18.90 10.70 16.94
N LYS A 177 20.19 10.55 16.65
CA LYS A 177 21.04 9.44 17.15
C LYS A 177 21.03 9.27 18.68
N ALA A 178 20.89 10.37 19.42
CA ALA A 178 20.91 10.36 20.88
C ALA A 178 19.58 9.93 21.52
N LYS A 179 18.49 9.81 20.75
CA LYS A 179 17.18 9.42 21.28
C LYS A 179 16.98 7.90 21.14
N PRO A 180 16.67 7.19 22.23
CA PRO A 180 16.28 5.78 22.14
C PRO A 180 14.96 5.65 21.36
N VAL A 181 14.89 4.66 20.47
CA VAL A 181 13.70 4.37 19.68
C VAL A 181 13.41 2.88 19.72
N GLN A 182 12.18 2.54 20.03
CA GLN A 182 11.66 1.19 19.92
C GLN A 182 11.21 0.91 18.49
N ALA A 183 11.76 -0.16 17.90
CA ALA A 183 11.41 -0.59 16.56
C ALA A 183 9.95 -1.07 16.48
N MET A 184 9.25 -0.65 15.43
CA MET A 184 7.93 -1.15 15.05
C MET A 184 8.05 -2.00 13.78
N ASN A 185 7.29 -3.09 13.77
CA ASN A 185 6.96 -3.85 12.57
C ASN A 185 5.76 -3.21 11.87
N ILE A 186 5.63 -3.48 10.58
CA ILE A 186 4.57 -2.93 9.75
C ILE A 186 3.68 -4.08 9.25
N TYR A 187 2.37 -3.86 9.29
CA TYR A 187 1.37 -4.84 8.87
C TYR A 187 0.31 -4.15 8.02
N GLN A 188 0.13 -4.61 6.78
CA GLN A 188 -0.94 -4.11 5.90
C GLN A 188 -2.22 -4.91 6.14
N VAL A 189 -3.33 -4.21 6.34
CA VAL A 189 -4.66 -4.81 6.45
C VAL A 189 -5.66 -4.00 5.64
N GLY A 190 -6.73 -4.62 5.16
CA GLY A 190 -7.75 -3.90 4.41
C GLY A 190 -8.67 -4.79 3.59
N VAL A 191 -9.55 -4.12 2.86
CA VAL A 191 -10.36 -4.73 1.81
C VAL A 191 -9.66 -4.43 0.49
N ASN A 192 -9.34 -5.50 -0.27
CA ASN A 192 -8.49 -5.45 -1.46
C ASN A 192 -7.04 -4.95 -1.18
N ILE A 193 -6.35 -5.61 -0.24
CA ILE A 193 -4.92 -5.36 -0.03
C ILE A 193 -4.15 -5.73 -1.31
N VAL A 194 -3.21 -4.87 -1.69
CA VAL A 194 -2.30 -5.12 -2.80
C VAL A 194 -1.18 -6.04 -2.33
N CYS A 195 -1.40 -7.35 -2.48
CA CYS A 195 -0.34 -8.34 -2.50
C CYS A 195 -0.10 -8.76 -3.98
N PHE A 196 1.00 -8.30 -4.59
CA PHE A 196 1.32 -8.55 -6.02
C PHE A 196 1.32 -10.04 -6.40
N THR A 197 1.76 -10.90 -5.48
CA THR A 197 1.78 -12.36 -5.70
C THR A 197 0.38 -12.99 -5.74
N LYS A 198 -0.65 -12.22 -5.40
CA LYS A 198 -2.05 -12.65 -5.33
C LYS A 198 -2.93 -12.10 -6.44
N PHE A 199 -2.36 -11.34 -7.40
CA PHE A 199 -3.15 -10.76 -8.48
C PHE A 199 -3.86 -11.81 -9.34
N GLY A 200 -3.21 -12.95 -9.62
CA GLY A 200 -3.84 -14.05 -10.36
C GLY A 200 -4.96 -14.79 -9.60
N ASP A 201 -5.04 -14.61 -8.28
CA ASP A 201 -6.04 -15.24 -7.41
C ASP A 201 -7.26 -14.34 -7.18
N ARG A 202 -7.30 -13.14 -7.79
CA ARG A 202 -8.35 -12.14 -7.53
C ARG A 202 -9.66 -12.47 -8.23
N PRO A 203 -10.81 -12.21 -7.58
CA PRO A 203 -12.10 -12.19 -8.25
C PRO A 203 -12.13 -11.23 -9.45
N SER A 204 -13.00 -11.49 -10.42
CA SER A 204 -13.07 -10.71 -11.66
C SER A 204 -13.50 -9.25 -11.48
N ASP A 205 -14.12 -8.93 -10.34
CA ASP A 205 -14.52 -7.58 -9.93
C ASP A 205 -13.42 -6.85 -9.14
N GLN A 206 -12.20 -7.39 -9.09
CA GLN A 206 -11.08 -6.82 -8.38
C GLN A 206 -9.87 -6.62 -9.29
N THR A 207 -9.33 -5.41 -9.27
CA THR A 207 -8.12 -4.99 -9.99
C THR A 207 -7.08 -4.46 -9.00
N ASP A 208 -5.88 -4.15 -9.48
CA ASP A 208 -4.87 -3.40 -8.72
C ASP A 208 -5.39 -2.03 -8.25
N GLU A 209 -6.39 -1.47 -8.93
CA GLU A 209 -7.07 -0.22 -8.56
C GLU A 209 -8.12 -0.37 -7.45
N GLY A 210 -8.63 -1.56 -7.15
CA GLY A 210 -9.72 -1.70 -6.19
C GLY A 210 -10.73 -2.80 -6.49
N ILE A 211 -11.79 -2.83 -5.69
CA ILE A 211 -13.03 -3.57 -5.98
C ILE A 211 -13.95 -2.65 -6.77
N GLU A 212 -14.60 -3.16 -7.82
CA GLU A 212 -15.64 -2.41 -8.54
C GLU A 212 -16.74 -1.93 -7.57
N ILE A 213 -17.01 -0.62 -7.58
CA ILE A 213 -18.04 0.02 -6.77
C ILE A 213 -19.25 0.31 -7.66
N ARG A 214 -20.40 -0.22 -7.27
CA ARG A 214 -21.67 0.03 -7.98
C ARG A 214 -22.41 1.21 -7.35
N HIS A 215 -23.30 1.84 -8.13
CA HIS A 215 -24.15 2.94 -7.69
C HIS A 215 -24.84 2.69 -6.35
N GLY A 216 -24.88 3.74 -5.53
CA GLY A 216 -25.46 3.72 -4.21
C GLY A 216 -24.47 3.29 -3.13
N VAL A 217 -25.00 3.01 -1.93
CA VAL A 217 -24.18 2.64 -0.77
C VAL A 217 -23.84 1.17 -0.82
N GLN A 218 -22.56 0.85 -0.60
CA GLN A 218 -22.07 -0.52 -0.53
C GLN A 218 -21.25 -0.73 0.73
N VAL A 219 -21.35 -1.94 1.26
CA VAL A 219 -20.53 -2.42 2.38
C VAL A 219 -19.76 -3.63 1.89
N HIS A 220 -18.45 -3.55 1.97
CA HIS A 220 -17.54 -4.64 1.66
C HIS A 220 -16.86 -5.08 2.95
N THR A 221 -16.73 -6.38 3.14
CA THR A 221 -15.98 -6.93 4.26
C THR A 221 -14.95 -7.93 3.78
N ALA A 222 -13.83 -8.01 4.51
CA ALA A 222 -12.80 -9.00 4.27
C ALA A 222 -12.39 -9.65 5.60
N PRO A 223 -12.47 -10.98 5.73
CA PRO A 223 -11.99 -11.66 6.92
C PRO A 223 -10.48 -11.49 7.03
N LEU A 224 -9.98 -11.36 8.26
CA LEU A 224 -8.57 -11.13 8.54
C LEU A 224 -8.10 -12.03 9.68
N LYS A 225 -6.96 -12.69 9.45
CA LYS A 225 -6.20 -13.42 10.46
C LYS A 225 -4.78 -12.87 10.49
N PHE A 226 -4.36 -12.37 11.65
CA PHE A 226 -2.98 -11.90 11.82
C PHE A 226 -2.01 -13.09 11.90
N SER A 227 -0.87 -12.98 11.22
CA SER A 227 0.22 -13.95 11.31
C SER A 227 1.08 -13.76 12.56
N ALA A 228 0.94 -12.62 13.25
CA ALA A 228 1.66 -12.30 14.47
C ALA A 228 0.80 -11.50 15.45
N SER A 229 0.98 -11.76 16.75
CA SER A 229 0.43 -10.92 17.82
C SER A 229 1.33 -9.72 18.08
N GLY A 230 0.75 -8.62 18.55
CA GLY A 230 1.53 -7.46 18.98
C GLY A 230 0.67 -6.29 19.46
N CYS A 231 1.30 -5.13 19.58
CA CYS A 231 0.65 -3.91 20.03
C CYS A 231 0.72 -2.82 18.95
N VAL A 232 -0.43 -2.46 18.37
CA VAL A 232 -0.52 -1.42 17.34
C VAL A 232 -0.42 -0.05 17.99
N LYS A 233 0.56 0.75 17.57
CA LYS A 233 0.86 2.10 18.10
C LYS A 233 0.38 3.20 17.16
N PHE A 234 0.35 2.91 15.87
CA PHE A 234 -0.06 3.85 14.84
C PHE A 234 -0.76 3.09 13.71
N ALA A 235 -1.81 3.67 13.14
CA ALA A 235 -2.48 3.11 11.97
C ALA A 235 -2.73 4.23 10.97
N TYR A 236 -2.09 4.11 9.81
CA TYR A 236 -2.25 5.07 8.73
C TYR A 236 -3.37 4.61 7.79
N PRO A 237 -4.48 5.35 7.68
CA PRO A 237 -5.58 5.00 6.79
C PRO A 237 -5.21 5.31 5.34
N HIS A 238 -5.71 4.50 4.43
CA HIS A 238 -5.67 4.74 3.00
C HIS A 238 -7.03 4.40 2.39
N GLY A 239 -7.45 5.22 1.42
CA GLY A 239 -8.74 5.08 0.75
C GLY A 239 -8.77 5.75 -0.61
N HIS A 240 -9.66 5.28 -1.47
CA HIS A 240 -9.96 5.88 -2.76
C HIS A 240 -11.17 6.82 -2.67
N ASP A 241 -11.43 7.55 -3.74
CA ASP A 241 -12.68 8.32 -3.89
C ASP A 241 -13.90 7.44 -3.60
N GLU A 242 -14.92 8.08 -3.03
CA GLU A 242 -16.23 7.53 -2.65
C GLU A 242 -16.22 6.66 -1.38
N LEU A 243 -15.06 6.52 -0.73
CA LEU A 243 -14.95 5.91 0.58
C LEU A 243 -15.67 6.74 1.64
N LEU A 244 -16.57 6.10 2.39
CA LEU A 244 -17.26 6.71 3.54
C LEU A 244 -16.74 6.23 4.89
N MET A 245 -16.17 5.02 4.96
CA MET A 245 -15.64 4.48 6.21
C MET A 245 -14.71 3.30 5.96
N ILE A 246 -13.64 3.19 6.75
CA ILE A 246 -12.91 1.94 6.97
C ILE A 246 -12.86 1.59 8.45
N ALA A 247 -12.97 0.30 8.78
CA ALA A 247 -12.88 -0.18 10.15
C ALA A 247 -12.13 -1.52 10.24
N LEU A 248 -11.49 -1.74 11.38
CA LEU A 248 -10.93 -3.01 11.80
C LEU A 248 -11.71 -3.50 13.02
N GLU A 249 -12.41 -4.62 12.87
CA GLU A 249 -13.20 -5.24 13.93
C GLU A 249 -12.52 -6.50 14.44
N ASN A 250 -12.47 -6.67 15.76
CA ASN A 250 -12.14 -7.95 16.40
C ASN A 250 -13.46 -8.68 16.68
N LYS A 251 -13.73 -9.73 15.89
CA LYS A 251 -14.99 -10.49 15.95
C LYS A 251 -15.04 -11.40 17.17
N THR A 252 -13.89 -11.95 17.59
CA THR A 252 -13.78 -12.78 18.79
C THR A 252 -14.16 -12.00 20.06
N LYS A 253 -13.65 -10.77 20.19
CA LYS A 253 -13.88 -9.89 21.36
C LYS A 253 -15.06 -8.95 21.21
N LYS A 254 -15.72 -8.92 20.04
CA LYS A 254 -16.84 -8.02 19.72
C LYS A 254 -16.48 -6.55 19.94
N GLN A 255 -15.32 -6.14 19.41
CA GLN A 255 -14.77 -4.80 19.61
C GLN A 255 -14.36 -4.17 18.27
N THR A 256 -14.73 -2.91 18.07
CA THR A 256 -14.13 -2.08 17.00
C THR A 256 -12.79 -1.54 17.48
N LEU A 257 -11.70 -1.87 16.79
CA LEU A 257 -10.36 -1.44 17.15
C LEU A 257 -9.97 -0.13 16.44
N LEU A 258 -10.35 -0.02 15.17
CA LEU A 258 -10.16 1.19 14.37
C LEU A 258 -11.46 1.51 13.64
N ARG A 259 -11.76 2.80 13.52
CA ARG A 259 -12.83 3.32 12.68
C ARG A 259 -12.43 4.70 12.20
N THR A 260 -12.30 4.84 10.89
CA THR A 260 -11.88 6.07 10.22
C THR A 260 -12.96 6.49 9.25
N VAL A 261 -13.37 7.75 9.33
CA VAL A 261 -14.32 8.40 8.42
C VAL A 261 -13.60 9.55 7.73
N PRO A 262 -13.31 9.47 6.42
CA PRO A 262 -12.66 10.55 5.68
C PRO A 262 -13.58 11.77 5.52
N ASP A 263 -13.00 12.92 5.23
CA ASP A 263 -13.73 14.06 4.66
C ASP A 263 -13.91 13.82 3.15
N VAL A 264 -15.15 13.93 2.68
CA VAL A 264 -15.53 13.64 1.29
C VAL A 264 -16.46 14.72 0.74
N GLU A 265 -16.27 15.04 -0.52
CA GLU A 265 -17.14 15.94 -1.27
C GLU A 265 -18.49 15.29 -1.57
N ARG A 266 -19.46 16.12 -1.97
CA ARG A 266 -20.80 15.63 -2.35
C ARG A 266 -20.79 14.70 -3.55
N ASP A 267 -19.83 14.87 -4.46
CA ASP A 267 -19.62 13.98 -5.60
C ASP A 267 -18.76 12.76 -5.26
N GLY A 268 -18.39 12.59 -3.98
CA GLY A 268 -17.62 11.46 -3.50
C GLY A 268 -16.11 11.63 -3.62
N THR A 269 -15.58 12.74 -4.14
CA THR A 269 -14.11 12.95 -4.12
C THR A 269 -13.59 12.96 -2.67
N LEU A 270 -12.60 12.11 -2.38
CA LEU A 270 -11.97 12.04 -1.07
C LEU A 270 -11.03 13.24 -0.92
N ARG A 271 -11.19 13.97 0.19
CA ARG A 271 -10.35 15.14 0.48
C ARG A 271 -9.15 14.77 1.33
N GLU A 272 -9.41 14.21 2.50
CA GLU A 272 -8.37 13.78 3.43
C GLU A 272 -8.93 12.92 4.56
N PHE A 273 -8.01 12.26 5.27
CA PHE A 273 -8.27 11.79 6.62
C PHE A 273 -7.84 12.87 7.60
N LEU A 274 -8.79 13.44 8.33
CA LEU A 274 -8.46 14.46 9.32
C LEU A 274 -7.53 13.89 10.40
N PRO A 275 -6.63 14.68 11.01
CA PRO A 275 -5.63 14.17 11.95
C PRO A 275 -6.19 13.33 13.10
N HIS A 276 -7.40 13.64 13.59
CA HIS A 276 -8.06 12.89 14.66
C HIS A 276 -8.60 11.51 14.23
N GLN A 277 -8.68 11.26 12.92
CA GLN A 277 -9.07 9.96 12.35
C GLN A 277 -7.85 9.05 12.14
N VAL A 278 -6.63 9.58 12.20
CA VAL A 278 -5.39 8.80 12.10
C VAL A 278 -5.01 8.31 13.50
N TYR A 279 -5.06 7.00 13.72
CA TYR A 279 -4.79 6.42 15.03
C TYR A 279 -3.32 6.58 15.42
N ARG A 280 -3.08 7.15 16.60
CA ARG A 280 -1.74 7.37 17.17
C ARG A 280 -1.81 7.32 18.69
N ASP A 281 -1.29 6.25 19.29
CA ASP A 281 -1.26 6.08 20.74
C ASP A 281 -0.01 5.29 21.19
N PRO A 282 0.87 5.87 22.03
CA PRO A 282 1.96 5.13 22.67
C PRO A 282 1.52 3.92 23.49
N GLN A 283 0.31 3.90 24.06
CA GLN A 283 -0.23 2.73 24.77
C GLN A 283 -0.61 1.64 23.77
N GLY A 284 -1.29 2.02 22.70
CA GLY A 284 -1.64 1.11 21.63
C GLY A 284 -2.85 0.22 21.94
N PHE A 285 -3.25 -0.59 20.97
CA PHE A 285 -4.22 -1.68 21.18
C PHE A 285 -3.62 -3.04 20.78
N PRO A 286 -3.99 -4.12 21.48
CA PRO A 286 -3.43 -5.44 21.19
C PRO A 286 -4.13 -6.07 19.97
N ILE A 287 -3.33 -6.75 19.16
CA ILE A 287 -3.80 -7.74 18.19
C ILE A 287 -3.22 -9.12 18.55
N SER A 288 -3.96 -10.16 18.19
CA SER A 288 -3.62 -11.55 18.49
C SER A 288 -3.79 -12.41 17.24
N LYS A 289 -2.86 -13.33 17.01
CA LYS A 289 -3.00 -14.39 16.01
C LYS A 289 -4.18 -15.34 16.30
N ASP A 290 -4.62 -15.41 17.56
CA ASP A 290 -5.65 -16.37 17.99
C ASP A 290 -7.07 -15.84 17.77
N ASP A 291 -7.23 -14.51 17.69
CA ASP A 291 -8.53 -13.85 17.46
C ASP A 291 -8.85 -13.81 15.95
N ASP A 292 -10.13 -13.67 15.63
CA ASP A 292 -10.63 -13.47 14.27
C ASP A 292 -11.04 -12.00 14.08
N TYR A 293 -10.66 -11.44 12.93
CA TYR A 293 -10.88 -10.04 12.61
C TYR A 293 -11.64 -9.91 11.30
N GLU A 294 -12.20 -8.73 11.10
CA GLU A 294 -12.84 -8.34 9.85
C GLU A 294 -12.47 -6.89 9.53
N MET A 295 -12.04 -6.68 8.29
CA MET A 295 -11.96 -5.37 7.70
C MET A 295 -13.33 -5.01 7.13
N VAL A 296 -13.81 -3.81 7.42
CA VAL A 296 -15.07 -3.29 6.90
C VAL A 296 -14.78 -2.00 6.14
N MET A 297 -15.37 -1.88 4.97
CA MET A 297 -15.20 -0.75 4.07
C MET A 297 -16.57 -0.34 3.53
N VAL A 298 -16.92 0.94 3.63
CA VAL A 298 -18.20 1.48 3.16
C VAL A 298 -17.93 2.50 2.08
N HIS A 299 -18.60 2.36 0.93
CA HIS A 299 -18.51 3.28 -0.19
C HIS A 299 -19.88 3.82 -0.58
N HIS A 300 -19.90 4.95 -1.28
CA HIS A 300 -21.09 5.46 -1.95
C HIS A 300 -20.75 6.04 -3.33
N HIS A 301 -21.08 5.29 -4.38
CA HIS A 301 -20.98 5.78 -5.75
C HIS A 301 -22.22 6.59 -6.12
N PRO A 302 -22.11 7.91 -6.38
CA PRO A 302 -23.27 8.76 -6.65
C PRO A 302 -24.08 8.29 -7.86
N LEU A 303 -25.41 8.26 -7.74
CA LEU A 303 -26.31 7.77 -8.80
C LEU A 303 -26.18 8.50 -10.14
N GLN A 304 -25.69 9.74 -10.12
CA GLN A 304 -25.50 10.58 -11.31
C GLN A 304 -24.16 10.38 -12.02
N LYS A 305 -23.17 9.72 -11.38
CA LYS A 305 -21.91 9.37 -12.05
C LYS A 305 -22.15 8.15 -12.93
N THR A 306 -21.46 8.06 -14.06
CA THR A 306 -21.62 6.93 -15.00
C THR A 306 -20.33 6.18 -15.24
N GLU A 307 -19.23 6.74 -14.74
CA GLU A 307 -17.89 6.21 -14.83
C GLU A 307 -17.74 4.99 -13.92
N LEU A 308 -17.05 3.97 -14.42
CA LEU A 308 -16.61 2.83 -13.60
C LEU A 308 -15.70 3.36 -12.48
N GLN A 309 -15.92 2.86 -11.26
CA GLN A 309 -15.10 3.22 -10.10
C GLN A 309 -14.58 1.98 -9.38
N HIS A 310 -13.35 2.06 -8.91
CA HIS A 310 -12.71 1.05 -8.07
C HIS A 310 -12.41 1.62 -6.68
N GLY A 311 -12.81 0.89 -5.63
CA GLY A 311 -12.63 1.29 -4.24
C GLY A 311 -11.58 0.45 -3.52
N MET A 312 -10.82 1.09 -2.65
CA MET A 312 -9.85 0.46 -1.76
C MET A 312 -9.95 1.08 -0.37
N GLY A 313 -9.66 0.28 0.66
CA GLY A 313 -9.77 0.71 2.04
C GLY A 313 -8.83 -0.09 2.94
N ASN A 314 -7.71 0.52 3.31
CA ASN A 314 -6.61 -0.14 3.99
C ASN A 314 -6.13 0.62 5.22
N TYR A 315 -5.49 -0.09 6.14
CA TYR A 315 -4.60 0.48 7.14
C TYR A 315 -3.19 -0.07 6.99
N LEU A 316 -2.21 0.82 7.10
CA LEU A 316 -0.84 0.45 7.40
C LEU A 316 -0.65 0.52 8.92
N LEU A 317 -0.63 -0.64 9.58
CA LEU A 317 -0.46 -0.75 11.02
C LEU A 317 1.03 -0.76 11.37
N TYR A 318 1.43 0.06 12.32
CA TYR A 318 2.76 0.07 12.90
C TYR A 318 2.65 -0.43 14.34
N MET A 319 3.30 -1.57 14.60
CA MET A 319 3.11 -2.34 15.82
C MET A 319 4.42 -2.79 16.43
N THR A 320 4.49 -2.83 17.75
CA THR A 320 5.61 -3.50 18.45
C THR A 320 5.29 -4.98 18.66
N PRO A 321 6.29 -5.87 18.64
CA PRO A 321 6.09 -7.25 19.05
C PRO A 321 5.71 -7.31 20.54
N GLY A 322 4.92 -8.32 20.92
CA GLY A 322 4.53 -8.57 22.31
C GLY A 322 3.32 -7.76 22.79
N ALA A 323 3.07 -7.81 24.10
CA ALA A 323 1.90 -7.18 24.71
C ALA A 323 1.97 -5.64 24.67
N CYS A 324 0.81 -4.99 24.64
CA CYS A 324 0.75 -3.56 24.94
C CYS A 324 1.18 -3.31 26.39
N PRO A 325 1.79 -2.14 26.68
CA PRO A 325 1.98 -1.68 28.04
C PRO A 325 0.67 -1.77 28.81
N ALA A 326 0.74 -2.22 30.07
CA ALA A 326 -0.41 -2.11 30.95
C ALA A 326 -0.77 -0.62 31.06
N GLN A 327 -2.05 -0.30 30.90
CA GLN A 327 -2.52 1.03 31.27
C GLN A 327 -2.11 1.24 32.72
N SER A 328 -1.24 2.21 32.97
CA SER A 328 -1.05 2.68 34.33
C SER A 328 -2.42 3.16 34.79
N ALA A 329 -2.96 2.53 35.83
CA ALA A 329 -4.13 3.03 36.50
C ALA A 329 -3.79 4.46 36.93
N SER A 330 -4.27 5.44 36.17
CA SER A 330 -4.16 6.83 36.56
C SER A 330 -4.95 6.94 37.85
N VAL A 331 -4.21 7.22 38.93
CA VAL A 331 -4.76 7.62 40.21
C VAL A 331 -5.56 8.89 39.93
N THR A 332 -6.89 8.75 39.88
CA THR A 332 -7.79 9.87 40.11
C THR A 332 -7.44 10.48 41.46
N GLN A 333 -6.94 11.72 41.45
CA GLN A 333 -7.05 12.65 42.57
C GLN A 333 -8.00 13.75 42.17
#